data_AF-A0A418IRL2-F1
#
_entry.id   AF-A0A418IRL2-F1
#
_cell.length_a   1.000
_cell.length_b   1.000
_cell.length_c   1.000
_cell.angle_alpha   90.00
_cell.angle_beta   90.00
_cell.angle_gamma   90.00
#
_symmetry.space_group_name_H-M   'P 1'
#
loop_
_entity.id
_entity.type
_entity.pdbx_description
1 polymer ?
#
loop_
_entity_poly.entity_id
_entity_poly.type
_entity_poly.pdbx_seq_one_letter_code
_entity_poly.pdbx_strand_id
1 'polypeptide(L)'
;MYYFVAIFKDNETEIQIISEESIIDDKRITIPNENYVNALAEEIIELSHQNQLYHNDIKRIGLSINDYKVIGYDTMDELQKDLASTFGFEAIIDNNYEHLLAKLIK
;
A
#
# COMPACT_ATOMS: atom_id res chain seq x y z
N MET A 1 2.92 -16.08 -3.18
CA MET A 1 2.36 -15.09 -2.23
C MET A 1 2.65 -13.72 -2.79
N TYR A 2 1.67 -12.82 -2.72
CA TYR A 2 1.78 -11.46 -3.23
C TYR A 2 1.78 -10.46 -2.08
N TYR A 3 2.29 -9.27 -2.37
CA TYR A 3 2.37 -8.14 -1.47
C TYR A 3 1.83 -6.92 -2.19
N PHE A 4 1.10 -6.07 -1.47
CA PHE A 4 0.73 -4.76 -1.99
C PHE A 4 1.75 -3.73 -1.56
N VAL A 5 2.13 -2.86 -2.48
CA VAL A 5 2.99 -1.72 -2.20
C VAL A 5 2.33 -0.47 -2.75
N ALA A 6 2.11 0.51 -1.89
CA ALA A 6 1.70 1.85 -2.28
C ALA A 6 2.90 2.79 -2.14
N ILE A 7 3.13 3.66 -3.12
CA ILE A 7 4.20 4.65 -3.12
C ILE A 7 3.54 6.01 -3.30
N PHE A 8 3.49 6.79 -2.22
CA PHE A 8 2.96 8.14 -2.25
C PHE A 8 4.05 9.15 -2.58
N LYS A 9 3.90 9.84 -3.71
CA LYS A 9 4.85 10.85 -4.16
C LYS A 9 4.14 11.91 -5.01
N ASP A 10 4.44 13.19 -4.77
CA ASP A 10 3.94 14.31 -5.57
C ASP A 10 2.39 14.37 -5.69
N ASN A 11 1.67 14.00 -4.62
CA ASN A 11 0.20 13.85 -4.56
C ASN A 11 -0.39 12.76 -5.47
N GLU A 12 0.45 11.87 -5.97
CA GLU A 12 0.02 10.65 -6.64
C GLU A 12 0.42 9.43 -5.79
N THR A 13 -0.35 8.36 -5.95
CA THR A 13 -0.06 7.06 -5.39
C THR A 13 0.17 6.09 -6.54
N GLU A 14 1.34 5.48 -6.55
CA GLU A 14 1.61 4.30 -7.36
C GLU A 14 1.31 3.06 -6.53
N ILE A 15 0.37 2.25 -6.98
CA ILE A 15 -0.03 0.99 -6.37
C ILE A 15 0.61 -0.12 -7.18
N GLN A 16 1.30 -1.03 -6.51
CA GLN A 16 1.97 -2.16 -7.12
C GLN A 16 1.52 -3.44 -6.44
N ILE A 17 1.32 -4.48 -7.25
CA ILE A 17 1.22 -5.86 -6.80
C ILE A 17 2.56 -6.51 -7.10
N ILE A 18 3.22 -7.04 -6.07
CA ILE A 18 4.52 -7.65 -6.22
C ILE A 18 4.53 -9.09 -5.72
N SER A 19 5.43 -9.88 -6.28
CA SER A 19 5.91 -11.14 -5.75
C SER A 19 7.35 -10.96 -5.23
N GLU A 20 7.94 -12.03 -4.70
CA GLU A 20 9.35 -11.99 -4.27
C GLU A 20 10.33 -11.78 -5.44
N GLU A 21 9.90 -12.09 -6.66
CA GLU A 21 10.75 -12.10 -7.85
C GLU A 21 10.51 -10.92 -8.79
N SER A 22 9.30 -10.36 -8.81
CA SER A 22 8.89 -9.36 -9.80
C SER A 22 7.64 -8.58 -9.40
N ILE A 23 7.47 -7.40 -10.04
CA ILE A 23 6.21 -6.67 -10.06
C ILE A 23 5.26 -7.39 -11.02
N ILE A 24 4.06 -7.71 -10.53
CA ILE A 24 3.01 -8.41 -11.27
C ILE A 24 2.17 -7.40 -12.05
N ASP A 25 1.82 -6.29 -11.39
CA ASP A 25 1.06 -5.20 -12.00
C ASP A 25 1.28 -3.90 -11.23
N ASP A 26 1.04 -2.77 -11.89
CA ASP A 26 1.11 -1.44 -11.31
C ASP A 26 0.07 -0.48 -11.89
N LYS A 27 -0.39 0.45 -11.05
CA LYS A 27 -1.32 1.51 -11.42
C LYS A 27 -0.92 2.78 -10.70
N ARG A 28 -0.85 3.89 -11.44
CA ARG A 28 -0.70 5.23 -10.86
C ARG A 28 -2.04 5.95 -10.82
N ILE A 29 -2.38 6.51 -9.67
CA ILE A 29 -3.64 7.22 -9.47
C ILE A 29 -3.49 8.36 -8.46
N THR A 30 -4.32 9.39 -8.58
CA THR A 30 -4.50 10.40 -7.55
C THR A 30 -5.53 9.94 -6.52
N ILE A 31 -5.10 9.67 -5.30
CA ILE A 31 -5.99 9.33 -4.18
C ILE A 31 -6.29 10.60 -3.40
N PRO A 32 -7.56 10.90 -3.07
CA PRO A 32 -7.89 11.99 -2.17
C PRO A 32 -7.17 11.84 -0.83
N ASN A 33 -6.60 12.93 -0.33
CA ASN A 33 -5.95 12.92 0.99
C ASN A 33 -6.97 12.69 2.12
N GLU A 34 -8.22 13.11 1.91
CA GLU A 34 -9.33 12.81 2.82
C GLU A 34 -9.67 11.33 2.76
N ASN A 35 -9.58 10.62 3.90
CA ASN A 35 -9.80 9.17 3.98
C ASN A 35 -8.88 8.34 3.07
N TYR A 36 -7.62 8.76 2.94
CA TYR A 36 -6.63 8.14 2.05
C TYR A 36 -6.59 6.61 2.12
N VAL A 37 -6.57 6.02 3.32
CA VAL A 37 -6.49 4.55 3.49
C VAL A 37 -7.70 3.82 2.93
N ASN A 38 -8.92 4.37 3.10
CA ASN A 38 -10.13 3.76 2.56
C ASN A 38 -10.15 3.83 1.03
N ALA A 39 -9.82 4.98 0.45
CA ALA A 39 -9.74 5.12 -1.00
C ALA A 39 -8.64 4.22 -1.60
N LEU A 40 -7.49 4.11 -0.92
CA LEU A 40 -6.43 3.17 -1.30
C LEU A 40 -6.92 1.72 -1.29
N ALA A 41 -7.75 1.34 -0.31
CA ALA A 41 -8.31 -0.01 -0.24
C ALA A 41 -9.24 -0.32 -1.41
N GLU A 42 -10.09 0.62 -1.80
CA GLU A 42 -10.96 0.47 -2.98
C GLU A 42 -10.14 0.25 -4.26
N GLU A 43 -9.10 1.04 -4.46
CA GLU A 43 -8.21 0.95 -5.63
C GLU A 43 -7.42 -0.37 -5.66
N ILE A 44 -6.93 -0.83 -4.51
CA ILE A 44 -6.22 -2.12 -4.41
C ILE A 44 -7.17 -3.29 -4.69
N ILE A 45 -8.41 -3.25 -4.19
CA ILE A 45 -9.42 -4.28 -4.47
C ILE A 45 -9.74 -4.34 -5.97
N GLU A 46 -9.89 -3.18 -6.62
CA GLU A 46 -10.10 -3.12 -8.07
C GLU A 46 -8.93 -3.74 -8.85
N LEU A 47 -7.69 -3.34 -8.52
CA LEU A 47 -6.48 -3.88 -9.16
C LEU A 47 -6.33 -5.39 -8.95
N SER A 48 -6.70 -5.88 -7.75
CA SER A 48 -6.70 -7.30 -7.43
C SER A 48 -7.69 -8.08 -8.30
N HIS A 49 -8.92 -7.57 -8.47
CA HIS A 49 -9.93 -8.20 -9.30
C HIS A 49 -9.51 -8.28 -10.77
N GLN A 50 -8.84 -7.24 -11.30
CA GLN A 50 -8.31 -7.23 -12.67
C GLN A 50 -7.27 -8.32 -12.88
N ASN A 51 -6.46 -8.61 -11.85
CA ASN A 51 -5.43 -9.63 -11.85
C ASN A 51 -5.89 -11.01 -11.36
N GLN A 52 -7.19 -11.20 -11.09
CA GLN A 52 -7.78 -12.42 -10.52
C GLN A 52 -7.12 -12.86 -9.20
N LEU A 53 -6.64 -11.89 -8.42
CA LEU A 53 -6.03 -12.11 -7.11
C LEU A 53 -7.09 -12.02 -6.02
N TYR A 54 -7.10 -13.00 -5.12
CA TYR A 54 -8.05 -13.06 -4.01
C TYR A 54 -7.33 -12.83 -2.68
N HIS A 55 -8.07 -12.42 -1.65
CA HIS A 55 -7.55 -12.05 -0.33
C HIS A 55 -6.58 -13.07 0.29
N ASN A 56 -6.73 -14.36 -0.03
CA ASN A 56 -5.86 -15.42 0.49
C ASN A 56 -4.45 -15.43 -0.13
N ASP A 57 -4.24 -14.70 -1.22
CA ASP A 57 -2.95 -14.66 -1.91
C ASP A 57 -2.06 -13.51 -1.43
N ILE A 58 -2.61 -12.55 -0.66
CA ILE A 58 -1.93 -11.35 -0.17
C ILE A 58 -1.48 -11.54 1.28
N LYS A 59 -0.19 -11.29 1.54
CA LYS A 59 0.40 -11.50 2.87
C LYS A 59 0.51 -10.22 3.70
N ARG A 60 0.88 -9.11 3.07
CA ARG A 60 1.16 -7.81 3.73
C ARG A 60 0.88 -6.64 2.78
N ILE A 61 0.73 -5.47 3.38
CA ILE A 61 0.68 -4.19 2.67
C ILE A 61 1.85 -3.29 3.12
N GLY A 62 2.49 -2.65 2.15
CA GLY A 62 3.50 -1.62 2.38
C GLY A 62 3.04 -0.26 1.89
N LEU A 63 3.40 0.80 2.60
CA LEU A 63 3.25 2.17 2.15
C LEU A 63 4.60 2.88 2.23
N SER A 64 5.04 3.43 1.10
CA SER A 64 6.18 4.34 1.04
C SER A 64 5.71 5.78 1.00
N ILE A 65 6.05 6.55 2.04
CA ILE A 65 5.65 7.94 2.18
C ILE A 65 6.70 8.72 2.99
N ASN A 66 6.97 9.96 2.57
CA ASN A 66 7.90 10.85 3.26
C ASN A 66 7.24 11.64 4.39
N ASP A 67 6.02 12.13 4.17
CA ASP A 67 5.27 12.94 5.12
C ASP A 67 3.83 12.45 5.18
N TYR A 68 3.46 11.76 6.27
CA TYR A 68 2.11 11.21 6.45
C TYR A 68 1.06 12.29 6.80
N LYS A 69 1.48 13.51 7.13
CA LYS A 69 0.54 14.61 7.41
C LYS A 69 -0.19 15.08 6.17
N VAL A 70 0.45 14.94 5.00
CA VAL A 70 -0.16 15.34 3.72
C VAL A 70 -1.37 14.49 3.36
N ILE A 71 -1.45 13.26 3.87
CA ILE A 71 -2.58 12.33 3.70
C ILE A 71 -3.47 12.27 4.94
N GLY A 72 -3.38 13.28 5.82
CA GLY A 72 -4.34 13.48 6.91
C GLY A 72 -4.08 12.73 8.22
N TYR A 73 -2.88 12.19 8.43
CA TYR A 73 -2.52 11.50 9.69
C TYR A 73 -1.58 12.36 10.55
N ASP A 74 -1.82 12.40 11.86
CA ASP A 74 -0.98 13.14 12.80
C ASP A 74 0.29 12.36 13.19
N THR A 75 0.21 11.02 13.17
CA THR A 75 1.32 10.12 13.49
C THR A 75 1.44 8.94 12.52
N MET A 76 2.65 8.40 12.39
CA MET A 76 2.90 7.19 11.61
C MET A 76 2.19 5.96 12.19
N ASP A 77 2.09 5.86 13.51
CA ASP A 77 1.45 4.73 14.20
C ASP A 77 -0.06 4.66 13.90
N GLU A 78 -0.75 5.80 13.84
CA GLU A 78 -2.17 5.86 13.46
C GLU A 78 -2.37 5.39 12.03
N LEU A 79 -1.55 5.87 11.09
CA LEU A 79 -1.60 5.45 9.69
C LEU A 79 -1.34 3.95 9.55
N GLN A 80 -0.33 3.41 10.24
CA GLN A 80 -0.01 1.99 10.18
C GLN A 80 -1.14 1.13 10.75
N LYS A 81 -1.74 1.57 11.85
CA LYS A 81 -2.87 0.87 12.47
C LYS A 81 -4.12 0.90 11.58
N ASP A 82 -4.37 2.02 10.92
CA ASP A 82 -5.51 2.17 10.02
C ASP A 82 -5.35 1.29 8.77
N LEU A 83 -4.16 1.28 8.16
CA LEU A 83 -3.82 0.32 7.09
C LEU A 83 -4.03 -1.13 7.56
N ALA A 84 -3.48 -1.51 8.71
CA ALA A 84 -3.61 -2.88 9.19
C ALA A 84 -5.07 -3.28 9.47
N SER A 85 -5.87 -2.34 9.98
CA SER A 85 -7.29 -2.57 10.30
C SER A 85 -8.17 -2.64 9.05
N THR A 86 -7.91 -1.78 8.06
CA THR A 86 -8.68 -1.72 6.81
C THR A 86 -8.41 -2.92 5.91
N PHE A 87 -7.15 -3.34 5.81
CA PHE A 87 -6.76 -4.45 4.94
C PHE A 87 -6.80 -5.82 5.64
N GLY A 88 -6.75 -5.86 6.97
CA GLY A 88 -6.70 -7.11 7.73
C GLY A 88 -5.36 -7.85 7.67
N PHE A 89 -4.31 -7.18 7.17
CA PHE A 89 -2.95 -7.71 7.06
C PHE A 89 -1.96 -6.85 7.86
N GLU A 90 -0.76 -7.37 8.08
CA GLU A 90 0.34 -6.57 8.63
C GLU A 90 0.68 -5.43 7.66
N ALA A 91 0.72 -4.20 8.18
CA ALA A 91 1.08 -3.00 7.43
C ALA A 91 2.50 -2.55 7.80
N ILE A 92 3.30 -2.20 6.78
CA ILE A 92 4.66 -1.69 6.95
C ILE A 92 4.76 -0.31 6.29
N ILE A 93 5.31 0.67 7.01
CA ILE A 93 5.54 2.01 6.47
C ILE A 93 7.04 2.28 6.45
N ASP A 94 7.56 2.74 5.32
CA ASP A 94 8.96 3.14 5.19
C ASP A 94 9.15 4.21 4.10
N ASN A 95 9.95 5.24 4.37
CA ASN A 95 10.18 6.30 3.39
C ASN A 95 11.14 5.89 2.26
N ASN A 96 11.77 4.72 2.35
CA ASN A 96 12.62 4.16 1.32
C ASN A 96 11.98 2.90 0.71
N TYR A 97 11.77 2.92 -0.60
CA TYR A 97 11.15 1.82 -1.34
C TYR A 97 11.92 0.50 -1.20
N GLU A 98 13.25 0.49 -1.38
CA GLU A 98 14.05 -0.73 -1.28
C GLU A 98 14.01 -1.32 0.13
N HIS A 99 14.04 -0.47 1.15
CA HIS A 99 13.94 -0.89 2.54
C HIS A 99 12.53 -1.42 2.88
N LEU A 100 11.49 -0.81 2.32
CA LEU A 100 10.11 -1.28 2.42
C LEU A 100 9.99 -2.69 1.83
N LEU A 101 10.48 -2.90 0.60
CA LEU A 101 10.48 -4.19 -0.07
C LEU A 101 11.20 -5.26 0.77
N ALA A 102 12.39 -4.93 1.26
CA ALA A 102 13.19 -5.83 2.09
C ALA A 102 12.49 -6.21 3.40
N LYS A 103 11.60 -5.37 3.95
CA LYS A 103 10.79 -5.69 5.14
C LYS A 103 9.53 -6.49 4.80
N LEU A 104 8.90 -6.24 3.66
CA LEU A 104 7.68 -6.93 3.23
C LEU A 104 7.93 -8.40 2.92
N ILE A 105 9.01 -8.69 2.19
CA ILE A 105 9.36 -10.02 1.69
C ILE A 105 10.00 -10.92 2.78
N LYS A 106 10.48 -10.32 3.88
CA LYS A 106 11.20 -11.02 4.96
C LYS A 106 10.32 -11.89 5.84
#